data_AF-A0A7K6X1X4-F1
#
_entry.id   AF-A0A7K6X1X4-F1
#
_cell.length_a   1.000
_cell.length_b   1.000
_cell.length_c   1.000
_cell.angle_alpha   90.00
_cell.angle_beta   90.00
_cell.angle_gamma   90.00
#
_symmetry.space_group_name_H-M   'P 1'
#
loop_
_entity.id
_entity.type
_entity.pdbx_description
1 polymer ?
#
loop_
_entity_poly.entity_id
_entity_poly.type
_entity_poly.pdbx_seq_one_letter_code
_entity_poly.pdbx_strand_id
1 'polypeptide(L)' 'EKDADSPTEEPWETALKTTVVDVEVGEFQGHKVSVWDLVHSKYIPEENRKELLELYQAGELTLEQVKTVVSTIVTKAE' A
#
# COMPACT_ATOMS: atom_id res chain seq x y z
N GLU A 1 -10.62 14.01 16.02
CA GLU A 1 -10.54 12.68 16.65
C GLU A 1 -9.20 12.06 16.27
N LYS A 2 -8.57 11.40 17.26
CA LYS A 2 -7.53 10.34 17.22
C LYS A 2 -6.78 10.13 15.88
N ASP A 3 -5.45 10.11 15.83
CA ASP A 3 -4.54 9.44 16.78
C ASP A 3 -3.22 10.23 17.00
N ALA A 4 -2.69 10.04 18.20
CA ALA A 4 -1.36 10.48 18.65
C ALA A 4 -0.33 9.35 18.42
N ASP A 5 0.97 9.68 18.56
CA ASP A 5 2.09 8.78 18.92
C ASP A 5 2.83 8.09 17.73
N SER A 6 3.89 8.66 17.14
CA SER A 6 5.29 8.54 17.61
C SER A 6 6.26 9.27 16.65
N PRO A 7 7.36 9.91 17.09
CA PRO A 7 8.29 10.63 16.21
C PRO A 7 9.36 9.70 15.62
N THR A 8 9.00 8.67 14.85
CA THR A 8 9.91 7.92 13.96
C THR A 8 9.13 7.13 12.89
N GLU A 9 8.04 7.69 12.35
CA GLU A 9 7.46 7.11 11.13
C GLU A 9 8.27 7.62 9.95
N GLU A 10 8.81 6.72 9.13
CA GLU A 10 9.55 7.15 7.95
C GLU A 10 8.58 7.89 6.99
N PRO A 11 9.03 8.96 6.30
CA PRO A 11 8.14 9.78 5.47
C PRO A 11 7.42 8.97 4.38
N TRP A 12 8.02 7.87 3.94
CA TRP A 12 7.46 6.96 2.97
C TRP A 12 6.33 6.10 3.56
N GLU A 13 6.39 5.69 4.84
CA GLU A 13 5.31 4.94 5.50
C GLU A 13 4.05 5.79 5.64
N THR A 14 4.20 7.03 6.11
CA THR A 14 3.06 7.95 6.24
C THR A 14 2.40 8.22 4.88
N ALA A 15 3.21 8.36 3.82
CA ALA A 15 2.69 8.54 2.46
C ALA A 15 1.87 7.33 2.00
N LEU A 16 2.29 6.10 2.31
CA LEU A 16 1.53 4.89 1.98
C LEU A 16 0.26 4.73 2.83
N LYS A 17 0.31 5.12 4.12
CA LYS A 17 -0.85 5.07 5.04
C LYS A 17 -1.91 6.11 4.72
N THR A 18 -1.52 7.32 4.34
CA THR A 18 -2.47 8.38 3.96
C THR A 18 -3.11 8.12 2.58
N THR A 19 -2.44 7.31 1.76
CA THR A 19 -2.88 7.01 0.41
C THR A 19 -3.85 5.86 0.42
N VAL A 20 -5.12 6.15 0.13
CA VAL A 20 -6.16 5.13 -0.03
C VAL A 20 -6.36 4.76 -1.50
N VAL A 21 -6.55 3.46 -1.74
CA VAL A 21 -6.92 2.89 -3.04
C VAL A 21 -8.35 2.39 -2.95
N ASP A 22 -9.12 2.67 -4.00
CA ASP A 22 -10.42 2.07 -4.21
C ASP A 22 -10.16 0.74 -4.91
N VAL A 23 -10.45 -0.37 -4.23
CA VAL A 23 -10.29 -1.69 -4.83
C VAL A 23 -11.61 -2.02 -5.53
N GLU A 24 -11.55 -2.32 -6.82
CA GLU A 24 -12.73 -2.64 -7.63
C GLU A 24 -13.08 -4.14 -7.62
N VAL A 25 -12.29 -4.95 -6.91
CA VAL A 25 -12.37 -6.42 -6.92
C VAL A 25 -11.99 -7.01 -5.55
N GLY A 26 -12.45 -8.22 -5.27
CA GLY A 26 -12.16 -8.97 -4.05
C GLY A 26 -12.81 -8.51 -2.77
N GLU A 27 -12.29 -8.97 -1.61
CA GLU A 27 -12.93 -8.70 -0.31
C GLU A 27 -12.90 -7.20 0.07
N PHE A 28 -11.98 -6.44 -0.54
CA PHE A 28 -11.89 -4.99 -0.36
C PHE A 28 -12.72 -4.20 -1.37
N GLN A 29 -13.50 -4.87 -2.23
CA GLN A 29 -14.35 -4.21 -3.21
C GLN A 29 -15.29 -3.21 -2.54
N GLY A 30 -15.31 -1.98 -3.04
CA GLY A 30 -16.16 -0.90 -2.51
C GLY A 30 -15.71 -0.33 -1.17
N HIS A 31 -14.53 -0.72 -0.68
CA HIS A 31 -13.90 -0.17 0.52
C HIS A 31 -12.65 0.63 0.14
N LYS A 32 -12.45 1.76 0.83
CA LYS A 32 -11.21 2.53 0.71
C LYS A 32 -10.18 1.94 1.67
N VAL A 33 -9.17 1.28 1.11
CA VAL A 33 -8.11 0.64 1.89
C VAL A 33 -6.80 1.38 1.64
N SER A 34 -6.04 1.63 2.69
CA SER A 34 -4.73 2.27 2.59
C SER A 34 -3.78 1.37 1.80
N VAL A 35 -2.90 1.96 0.98
CA VAL A 35 -1.89 1.20 0.23
C VAL A 35 -1.02 0.40 1.19
N TRP A 36 -0.65 1.00 2.32
CA TRP A 36 0.08 0.32 3.38
C TRP A 36 -0.61 -0.96 3.86
N ASP A 37 -1.91 -0.89 4.16
CA ASP A 37 -2.70 -2.05 4.59
C ASP A 37 -2.75 -3.13 3.51
N LEU A 38 -2.90 -2.76 2.23
CA LEU A 38 -2.88 -3.72 1.12
C LEU A 38 -1.51 -4.39 0.95
N VAL A 39 -0.42 -3.62 1.09
CA VAL A 39 0.98 -4.11 1.03
C VAL A 39 1.31 -5.04 2.19
N HIS A 40 0.70 -4.84 3.35
CA HIS A 40 0.80 -5.74 4.51
C HIS A 40 -0.30 -6.82 4.57
N SER A 41 -1.21 -6.83 3.62
CA SER A 41 -2.30 -7.79 3.54
C SER A 41 -1.85 -9.08 2.85
N LYS A 42 -2.64 -10.14 3.04
CA LYS A 42 -2.44 -11.48 2.44
C LYS A 42 -2.39 -11.47 0.89
N TYR A 43 -2.86 -10.40 0.26
CA TYR A 43 -2.87 -10.26 -1.20
C TYR A 43 -1.46 -10.03 -1.76
N ILE A 44 -0.59 -9.36 -0.99
CA ILE A 44 0.77 -9.07 -1.40
C ILE A 44 1.71 -10.02 -0.66
N PRO A 45 2.36 -10.96 -1.36
CA PRO A 45 3.34 -11.84 -0.73
C PRO A 45 4.56 -11.02 -0.25
N GLU A 46 5.27 -11.55 0.73
CA GLU A 46 6.39 -10.84 1.37
C GLU A 46 7.48 -10.41 0.37
N GLU A 47 7.72 -11.20 -0.68
CA GLU A 47 8.67 -10.88 -1.75
C GLU A 47 8.26 -9.60 -2.50
N ASN A 48 7.02 -9.54 -2.99
CA ASN A 48 6.48 -8.35 -3.64
C ASN A 48 6.44 -7.16 -2.69
N ARG A 49 6.07 -7.37 -1.42
CA ARG A 49 6.08 -6.29 -0.42
C ARG A 49 7.47 -5.69 -0.33
N LYS A 50 8.49 -6.52 -0.12
CA LYS A 50 9.85 -6.06 0.08
C LYS A 50 10.36 -5.31 -1.15
N GLU A 51 10.18 -5.86 -2.34
CA GLU A 51 10.60 -5.22 -3.58
C GLU A 51 9.89 -3.88 -3.81
N LEU A 52 8.59 -3.81 -3.56
CA LEU A 52 7.78 -2.60 -3.74
C LEU A 52 8.18 -1.49 -2.77
N LEU A 53 8.51 -1.85 -1.52
CA LEU A 53 9.04 -0.91 -0.53
C LEU A 53 10.45 -0.45 -0.87
N GLU A 54 11.34 -1.36 -1.30
CA GLU A 54 12.71 -1.00 -1.71
C GLU A 54 12.69 -0.05 -2.90
N LEU A 55 11.87 -0.31 -3.92
CA LEU A 55 11.73 0.56 -5.09
C LEU A 55 11.12 1.93 -4.72
N TYR A 56 10.15 1.97 -3.82
CA TYR A 56 9.56 3.23 -3.35
C TYR A 56 10.56 4.05 -2.51
N GLN A 57 11.31 3.39 -1.63
CA GLN A 57 12.35 4.02 -0.80
C GLN A 57 13.55 4.49 -1.65
N ALA A 58 13.89 3.74 -2.71
CA ALA A 58 14.89 4.14 -3.70
C ALA A 58 14.42 5.30 -4.60
N GLY A 59 13.13 5.66 -4.56
CA GLY A 59 12.53 6.68 -5.42
C GLY A 59 12.33 6.22 -6.87
N GLU A 60 12.45 4.92 -7.15
CA GLU A 60 12.17 4.32 -8.46
C GLU A 60 10.67 4.22 -8.71
N LEU A 61 9.90 4.00 -7.65
CA LEU A 61 8.44 4.03 -7.70
C LEU A 61 7.91 5.33 -7.08
N THR A 62 6.91 5.88 -7.74
CA THR A 62 6.07 6.94 -7.20
C THR A 62 4.83 6.37 -6.51
N LEU A 63 4.20 7.18 -5.67
CA LEU A 63 3.00 6.79 -4.94
C LEU A 63 1.86 6.30 -5.86
N GLU A 64 1.68 6.92 -7.03
CA GLU A 64 0.70 6.48 -8.03
C GLU A 64 1.05 5.10 -8.61
N GLN A 65 2.32 4.84 -8.91
CA GLN A 65 2.75 3.53 -9.41
C GLN A 65 2.56 2.46 -8.34
N VAL A 66 2.89 2.75 -7.09
CA VAL A 66 2.63 1.87 -5.95
C VAL A 66 1.13 1.54 -5.88
N LYS A 67 0.22 2.52 -6.00
CA LYS A 67 -1.23 2.26 -6.06
C LYS A 67 -1.59 1.31 -7.21
N THR A 68 -1.08 1.55 -8.41
CA THR A 68 -1.36 0.71 -9.58
C THR A 68 -0.85 -0.72 -9.39
N VAL A 69 0.38 -0.89 -8.90
CA VAL A 69 0.97 -2.22 -8.68
C VAL A 69 0.18 -2.97 -7.62
N VAL A 70 -0.13 -2.33 -6.50
CA VAL A 70 -0.86 -2.92 -5.39
C VAL A 70 -2.29 -3.31 -5.82
N SER A 71 -2.99 -2.42 -6.52
CA SER A 71 -4.30 -2.71 -7.11
C SER A 71 -4.25 -3.87 -8.12
N THR A 72 -3.20 -3.92 -8.95
CA THR A 72 -3.00 -5.01 -9.92
C THR A 72 -2.75 -6.35 -9.22
N ILE A 73 -1.93 -6.38 -8.16
CA ILE A 73 -1.65 -7.59 -7.40
C ILE A 73 -2.93 -8.09 -6.73
N VAL A 74 -3.68 -7.21 -6.07
CA VAL A 74 -4.97 -7.55 -5.44
C VAL A 74 -5.95 -8.09 -6.49
N THR A 75 -6.03 -7.45 -7.65
CA THR A 75 -6.88 -7.90 -8.77
C THR A 75 -6.48 -9.25 -9.32
N LYS A 76 -5.19 -9.58 -9.30
CA LYS A 76 -4.66 -10.87 -9.77
C LYS A 76 -4.76 -11.98 -8.73
N ALA A 77 -4.85 -11.63 -7.45
CA ALA A 77 -4.93 -12.56 -6.34
C ALA A 77 -6.36 -13.08 -6.08
N GLU A 78 -7.38 -12.42 -6.64
CA GLU A 78 -8.76 -12.92 -6.77
C GLU A 78 -8.91 -13.89 -7.95
#